data_AF-A0A553JR25-F1
#
_entry.id   AF-A0A553JR25-F1
#
_cell.length_a   1.000
_cell.length_b   1.000
_cell.length_c   1.000
_cell.angle_alpha   90.00
_cell.angle_beta   90.00
_cell.angle_gamma   90.00
#
_symmetry.space_group_name_H-M   'P 1'
#
loop_
_entity.id
_entity.type
_entity.pdbx_description
1 polymer ?
#
loop_
_entity_poly.entity_id
_entity_poly.type
_entity_poly.pdbx_seq_one_letter_code
_entity_poly.pdbx_strand_id
1 'polypeptide(L)'
;MNLVQRQYKIVKLSAKLELFIVEELNITQIFKQVSKAKVCNYIATCAVNQPEDCDDLTQCLIALAYCAEQLPVERNSTQNIALFIIKTATEKYPLLQPMLDKRPAEKDHLSMLS
;
A
#
# COMPACT_ATOMS: atom_id res chain seq x y z
N MET A 1 -13.29 0.50 16.92
CA MET A 1 -13.69 1.47 15.88
C MET A 1 -14.94 0.96 15.18
N ASN A 2 -15.98 1.78 15.04
CA ASN A 2 -17.20 1.39 14.32
C ASN A 2 -17.04 1.52 12.78
N LEU A 3 -18.04 1.07 12.02
CA LEU A 3 -17.99 1.06 10.56
C LEU A 3 -17.79 2.47 9.96
N VAL A 4 -18.52 3.47 10.47
CA VAL A 4 -18.46 4.85 9.96
C VAL A 4 -17.10 5.47 10.21
N GLN A 5 -16.55 5.30 11.42
CA GLN A 5 -15.21 5.77 11.78
C GLN A 5 -14.15 5.11 10.89
N ARG A 6 -14.29 3.80 10.63
CA ARG A 6 -13.38 3.07 9.74
C ARG A 6 -13.38 3.64 8.33
N GLN A 7 -14.57 3.86 7.76
CA GLN A 7 -14.68 4.42 6.41
C GLN A 7 -14.16 5.86 6.34
N TYR A 8 -14.43 6.67 7.36
CA TYR A 8 -13.90 8.02 7.44
C TYR A 8 -12.36 8.03 7.43
N LYS A 9 -11.72 7.16 8.23
CA LYS A 9 -10.25 7.01 8.22
C LYS A 9 -9.72 6.61 6.85
N ILE A 10 -10.35 5.63 6.20
CA ILE A 10 -9.94 5.16 4.87
C ILE A 10 -10.03 6.29 3.85
N VAL A 11 -11.14 7.02 3.82
CA VAL A 11 -11.35 8.13 2.88
C VAL A 11 -10.32 9.24 3.10
N LYS A 12 -10.09 9.63 4.35
CA LYS A 12 -9.11 10.67 4.72
C LYS A 12 -7.70 10.28 4.29
N LEU A 13 -7.27 9.05 4.59
CA LEU A 13 -5.95 8.55 4.20
C LEU A 13 -5.83 8.35 2.68
N SER A 14 -6.90 7.89 2.03
CA SER A 14 -6.95 7.76 0.56
C SER A 14 -6.74 9.12 -0.12
N ALA A 15 -7.36 10.19 0.37
CA ALA A 15 -7.17 11.53 -0.19
C ALA A 15 -5.71 12.01 -0.08
N LYS A 16 -5.04 11.74 1.05
CA LYS A 16 -3.61 12.05 1.23
C LYS A 16 -2.73 11.26 0.27
N LEU A 17 -3.00 9.96 0.12
CA LEU A 17 -2.30 9.09 -0.82
C LEU A 17 -2.46 9.56 -2.27
N GLU A 18 -3.64 10.06 -2.64
CA GLU A 18 -3.89 10.59 -3.98
C GLU A 18 -3.04 11.81 -4.31
N LEU A 19 -2.79 12.68 -3.34
CA LEU A 19 -1.89 13.83 -3.46
C LEU A 19 -0.44 13.37 -3.49
N PHE A 20 -0.03 12.55 -2.52
CA PHE A 20 1.33 11.98 -2.46
C PHE A 20 1.74 11.29 -3.77
N ILE A 21 0.87 10.47 -4.36
CA ILE A 21 1.17 9.77 -5.61
C ILE A 21 1.40 10.73 -6.78
N VAL A 22 0.66 11.84 -6.84
CA VAL A 22 0.76 12.80 -7.95
C VAL A 22 1.89 13.80 -7.72
N GLU A 23 1.98 14.37 -6.54
CA GLU A 23 2.87 15.48 -6.22
C GLU A 23 4.26 14.97 -5.82
N GLU A 24 4.32 13.96 -4.95
CA GLU A 24 5.59 13.43 -4.45
C GLU A 24 6.15 12.35 -5.36
N LEU A 25 5.34 11.43 -5.88
CA LEU A 25 5.84 10.34 -6.74
C LEU A 25 5.77 10.65 -8.25
N ASN A 26 5.04 11.69 -8.65
CA ASN A 26 4.82 12.04 -10.06
C ASN A 26 4.23 10.91 -10.92
N ILE A 27 3.33 10.11 -10.33
CA ILE A 27 2.66 9.00 -11.02
C ILE A 27 1.29 9.46 -11.50
N THR A 28 1.10 9.56 -12.81
CA THR A 28 -0.16 10.05 -13.40
C THR A 28 -0.78 9.11 -14.44
N GLN A 29 0.01 8.28 -15.12
CA GLN A 29 -0.45 7.61 -16.36
C GLN A 29 -0.97 6.18 -16.20
N ILE A 30 -0.77 5.55 -15.03
CA ILE A 30 -1.05 4.11 -14.82
C ILE A 30 -2.51 3.81 -14.46
N PHE A 31 -3.35 4.84 -14.31
CA PHE A 31 -4.71 4.73 -13.77
C PHE A 31 -5.82 4.57 -14.83
N LYS A 32 -5.51 4.03 -16.01
CA LYS A 32 -6.48 3.93 -17.13
C LYS A 32 -7.61 2.94 -16.86
N GLN A 33 -7.28 1.73 -16.40
CA GLN A 33 -8.26 0.65 -16.15
C GLN A 33 -8.69 0.57 -14.68
N VAL A 34 -7.83 1.02 -13.78
CA VAL A 34 -8.09 1.07 -12.34
C VAL A 34 -7.90 2.51 -11.90
N SER A 35 -8.94 3.12 -11.34
CA SER A 35 -8.88 4.52 -10.91
C SER A 35 -7.88 4.70 -9.76
N LYS A 36 -7.25 5.88 -9.71
CA LYS A 36 -6.34 6.27 -8.63
C LYS A 36 -6.99 6.11 -7.25
N ALA A 37 -8.23 6.59 -7.11
CA ALA A 37 -9.02 6.46 -5.90
C ALA A 37 -9.21 4.99 -5.46
N LYS A 38 -9.43 4.05 -6.39
CA LYS A 38 -9.57 2.63 -6.06
C LYS A 38 -8.29 2.05 -5.47
N VAL A 39 -7.13 2.42 -6.02
CA VAL A 39 -5.83 1.98 -5.50
C VAL A 39 -5.52 2.62 -4.15
N CYS A 40 -5.80 3.91 -3.99
CA CYS A 40 -5.57 4.64 -2.74
C CYS A 40 -6.45 4.11 -1.60
N ASN A 41 -7.72 3.81 -1.88
CA ASN A 41 -8.62 3.16 -0.91
C ASN A 41 -8.11 1.76 -0.51
N TYR A 42 -7.57 1.00 -1.47
CA TYR A 42 -6.98 -0.31 -1.17
C TYR A 42 -5.78 -0.17 -0.22
N ILE A 43 -4.82 0.71 -0.53
CA ILE A 43 -3.65 0.98 0.31
C ILE A 43 -4.08 1.48 1.70
N ALA A 44 -5.01 2.43 1.76
CA ALA A 44 -5.52 2.98 3.01
C ALA A 44 -6.20 1.92 3.89
N THR A 45 -6.88 0.95 3.27
CA THR A 45 -7.52 -0.17 4.00
C THR A 45 -6.49 -1.03 4.73
N CYS A 46 -5.29 -1.20 4.18
CA CYS A 46 -4.21 -1.98 4.81
C CYS A 46 -3.67 -1.32 6.10
N ALA A 47 -3.82 0.00 6.25
CA ALA A 47 -3.28 0.77 7.36
C ALA A 47 -4.35 1.41 8.25
N VAL A 48 -5.60 0.94 8.17
CA VAL A 48 -6.74 1.57 8.85
C VAL A 48 -6.64 1.58 10.38
N ASN A 49 -5.84 0.67 10.95
CA ASN A 49 -5.61 0.56 12.38
C ASN A 49 -4.40 1.36 12.86
N GLN A 50 -3.70 2.05 11.97
CA GLN A 50 -2.50 2.79 12.33
C GLN A 50 -2.82 4.14 12.98
N PRO A 51 -1.93 4.64 13.86
CA PRO A 51 -2.07 5.96 14.47
C PRO A 51 -2.07 7.07 13.41
N GLU A 52 -2.84 8.13 13.65
CA GLU A 52 -2.90 9.33 12.79
C GLU A 52 -2.08 10.50 13.34
N ASP A 53 -1.25 10.25 14.36
CA ASP A 53 -0.57 11.28 15.15
C ASP A 53 0.71 11.83 14.49
N CYS A 54 0.92 11.50 13.21
CA CYS A 54 2.06 11.93 12.41
C CYS A 54 1.61 12.82 11.24
N ASP A 55 2.55 13.48 10.59
CA ASP A 55 2.28 14.29 9.40
C ASP A 55 1.80 13.44 8.20
N ASP A 56 1.27 14.13 7.19
CA ASP A 56 0.63 13.47 6.03
C ASP A 56 1.58 12.59 5.22
N LEU A 57 2.86 13.00 5.08
CA LEU A 57 3.87 12.22 4.38
C LEU A 57 4.15 10.93 5.15
N THR A 58 4.40 11.04 6.46
CA THR A 58 4.63 9.88 7.32
C THR A 58 3.44 8.91 7.30
N GLN A 59 2.20 9.42 7.32
CA GLN A 59 1.00 8.59 7.19
C GLN A 59 0.96 7.82 5.87
N CYS A 60 1.34 8.46 4.75
CA CYS A 60 1.40 7.80 3.45
C CYS A 60 2.47 6.70 3.41
N LEU A 61 3.66 6.97 3.95
CA LEU A 61 4.75 5.99 4.00
C LEU A 61 4.39 4.78 4.87
N ILE A 62 3.77 5.02 6.04
CA ILE A 62 3.22 3.95 6.89
C ILE A 62 2.20 3.13 6.10
N ALA A 63 1.28 3.79 5.39
CA ALA A 63 0.27 3.08 4.61
C ALA A 63 0.86 2.18 3.52
N LEU A 64 1.89 2.67 2.83
CA LEU A 64 2.63 1.88 1.83
C LEU A 64 3.37 0.70 2.45
N ALA A 65 4.03 0.89 3.60
CA ALA A 65 4.72 -0.18 4.32
C ALA A 65 3.75 -1.30 4.74
N TYR A 66 2.62 -0.94 5.37
CA TYR A 66 1.61 -1.92 5.76
C TYR A 66 0.92 -2.60 4.57
N CYS A 67 0.75 -1.88 3.47
CA CYS A 67 0.24 -2.47 2.23
C CYS A 67 1.23 -3.48 1.66
N ALA A 68 2.54 -3.17 1.65
CA ALA A 68 3.58 -4.06 1.17
C ALA A 68 3.58 -5.43 1.88
N GLU A 69 3.48 -5.43 3.21
CA GLU A 69 3.45 -6.65 4.02
C GLU A 69 2.18 -7.51 3.80
N GLN A 70 1.09 -6.90 3.33
CA GLN A 70 -0.21 -7.56 3.14
C GLN A 70 -0.51 -7.93 1.68
N LEU A 71 0.41 -7.66 0.76
CA LEU A 71 0.21 -8.00 -0.65
C LEU A 71 0.22 -9.53 -0.84
N PRO A 72 -0.84 -10.12 -1.43
CA PRO A 72 -0.85 -11.55 -1.72
C PRO A 72 0.16 -11.90 -2.82
N VAL A 73 0.48 -13.19 -2.92
CA VAL A 73 1.31 -13.75 -4.00
C VAL A 73 0.58 -13.60 -5.34
N GLU A 74 -0.68 -14.04 -5.39
CA GLU A 74 -1.57 -13.85 -6.53
C GLU A 74 -2.23 -12.47 -6.45
N ARG A 75 -1.90 -11.59 -7.41
CA ARG A 75 -2.31 -10.18 -7.39
C ARG A 75 -3.23 -9.84 -8.55
N ASN A 76 -4.32 -9.15 -8.23
CA ASN A 76 -5.18 -8.49 -9.22
C ASN A 76 -4.57 -7.15 -9.69
N SER A 77 -5.21 -6.51 -10.68
CA SER A 77 -4.71 -5.25 -11.26
C SER A 77 -4.55 -4.12 -10.23
N THR A 78 -5.43 -4.02 -9.23
CA THR A 78 -5.33 -2.99 -8.18
C THR A 78 -4.12 -3.22 -7.29
N GLN A 79 -3.87 -4.47 -6.90
CA GLN A 79 -2.72 -4.87 -6.08
C GLN A 79 -1.40 -4.73 -6.83
N ASN A 80 -1.37 -5.02 -8.13
CA ASN A 80 -0.18 -4.81 -8.96
C ASN A 80 0.15 -3.31 -9.11
N ILE A 81 -0.86 -2.45 -9.24
CA ILE A 81 -0.64 -1.00 -9.26
C ILE A 81 -0.18 -0.49 -7.89
N ALA A 82 -0.75 -1.01 -6.79
CA ALA A 82 -0.27 -0.68 -5.44
C ALA A 82 1.20 -1.08 -5.25
N LEU A 83 1.59 -2.28 -5.67
CA LEU A 83 2.99 -2.73 -5.63
C LEU A 83 3.90 -1.82 -6.46
N PHE A 84 3.47 -1.40 -7.66
CA PHE A 84 4.21 -0.46 -8.48
C PHE A 84 4.46 0.86 -7.73
N ILE A 85 3.40 1.45 -7.14
CA ILE A 85 3.50 2.68 -6.35
C ILE A 85 4.49 2.51 -5.19
N ILE A 86 4.42 1.40 -4.45
CA ILE A 86 5.33 1.12 -3.33
C ILE A 86 6.78 1.05 -3.83
N LYS A 87 7.05 0.36 -4.94
CA LYS A 87 8.39 0.28 -5.54
C LYS A 87 8.91 1.64 -6.01
N THR A 88 8.05 2.46 -6.62
CA THR A 88 8.44 3.84 -6.98
C THR A 88 8.72 4.67 -5.73
N ALA A 89 7.94 4.49 -4.66
CA ALA A 89 8.20 5.16 -3.39
C ALA A 89 9.54 4.72 -2.78
N THR A 90 9.95 3.46 -2.91
CA THR A 90 11.21 2.98 -2.35
C THR A 90 12.45 3.59 -3.00
N GLU A 91 12.34 4.04 -4.25
CA GLU A 91 13.42 4.78 -4.92
C GLU A 91 13.70 6.12 -4.23
N LYS A 92 12.66 6.80 -3.73
CA LYS A 92 12.76 8.07 -2.99
C LYS A 92 12.93 7.87 -1.48
N TYR A 93 12.36 6.80 -0.94
CA TYR A 93 12.32 6.48 0.48
C TYR A 93 12.85 5.05 0.73
N PRO A 94 14.18 4.86 0.73
CA PRO A 94 14.79 3.52 0.81
C PRO A 94 14.43 2.72 2.07
N LEU A 95 13.99 3.39 3.14
CA LEU A 95 13.54 2.73 4.38
C LEU A 95 12.31 1.84 4.20
N LEU A 96 11.58 1.97 3.08
CA LEU A 96 10.49 1.07 2.71
C LEU A 96 10.98 -0.27 2.13
N GLN A 97 12.22 -0.33 1.63
CA GLN A 97 12.77 -1.52 0.95
C GLN A 97 12.67 -2.82 1.77
N PRO A 98 12.99 -2.83 3.09
CA PRO A 98 12.87 -4.05 3.90
C PRO A 98 11.46 -4.63 3.95
N MET A 99 10.42 -3.80 3.78
CA MET A 99 9.03 -4.26 3.82
C MET A 99 8.61 -4.94 2.51
N LEU A 100 9.29 -4.64 1.40
CA LEU A 100 9.13 -5.37 0.14
C LEU A 100 9.89 -6.70 0.15
N ASP A 101 11.04 -6.74 0.83
CA ASP A 101 11.93 -7.90 0.87
C ASP A 101 11.45 -8.98 1.86
N LYS A 102 10.55 -8.63 2.78
CA LYS A 102 9.73 -9.58 3.55
C LYS A 102 8.73 -10.32 2.64
N ARG A 103 9.23 -11.02 1.62
CA ARG A 103 8.48 -12.11 1.00
C ARG A 103 8.09 -13.12 2.09
N PRO A 104 6.94 -13.78 1.99
CA PRO A 104 6.61 -14.85 2.91
C PRO A 104 7.76 -15.86 2.87
N ALA A 105 8.32 -16.18 4.05
CA ALA A 105 9.08 -17.41 4.21
C ALA A 105 8.24 -18.50 3.56
N GLU A 106 8.79 -19.18 2.56
CA GLU A 106 8.19 -20.38 2.00
C GLU A 106 7.82 -21.26 3.19
N LYS A 107 6.51 -21.41 3.46
CA LYS A 107 6.07 -22.53 4.28
C LYS A 107 6.44 -23.75 3.46
N ASP A 108 7.43 -24.48 3.94
CA ASP A 108 7.83 -25.81 3.53
C ASP A 108 6.65 -26.60 2.94
N HIS A 109 6.60 -26.69 1.61
CA HIS A 109 5.87 -27.74 0.91
C HIS A 109 6.81 -28.62 0.07
N LEU A 110 8.06 -28.75 0.52
CA LEU A 110 8.92 -29.90 0.21
C LEU A 110 8.86 -30.90 1.36
N SER A 111 7.66 -31.40 1.65
CA SER A 111 7.53 -32.67 2.36
C SER A 111 6.67 -33.60 1.52
N MET A 112 7.23 -34.79 1.29
CA MET A 112 6.62 -35.98 0.69
C MET A 112 6.66 -36.10 -0.84
N LEU A 113 7.88 -36.13 -1.39
CA LEU A 113 8.24 -37.20 -2.32
C LEU A 113 9.44 -37.94 -1.72
N SER A 114 9.13 -38.93 -0.89
CA SER A 114 10.05 -39.96 -0.38
C SER A 114 9.36 -41.29 -0.56
#